data_AF-A0A0B7A681-F1
#
_entry.id   AF-A0A0B7A681-F1
#
_cell.length_a   1.000
_cell.length_b   1.000
_cell.length_c   1.000
_cell.angle_alpha   90.00
_cell.angle_beta   90.00
_cell.angle_gamma   90.00
#
_symmetry.space_group_name_H-M   'P 1'
#
loop_
_entity.id
_entity.type
_entity.pdbx_description
1 polymer ?
#
loop_
_entity_poly.entity_id
_entity_poly.type
_entity_poly.pdbx_seq_one_letter_code
_entity_poly.pdbx_strand_id
1 'polypeptide(L)'
;MLTMILHIFIYTVAVVCIAEAVSPTAPNQCPQPTDGDSAAAPFYYANPYECKSFYQCDNGVAVLKYCGDNTVWNDDDKTCVIFNSYLDTCTQRNVQRECARPEFQGLLIANPTVCSRFFNCSSNSGGSGMQNPFQHHEVECTYPDMFDITQKKCVSYWATDCGSQRIVYKNPCDYLNNKCWFIMCEPCESRLPSCVELSDGNHKHPLKLWSPKYIVCYDERLTEVRSCDTDIQTNYTSIYSPTKEACVSLWEIPRENGGLAPTCDGKLPGQYRTTERSDVYYSCPSARVSYCGNGIPFNESSRRCEPSK
;
A
#
# COMPACT_ATOMS: atom_id res chain seq x y z
N MET A 1 -76.18 -53.81 -0.08
CA MET A 1 -75.23 -54.92 0.18
C MET A 1 -73.84 -54.36 -0.04
N LEU A 2 -72.91 -54.27 0.90
CA LEU A 2 -72.80 -54.80 2.25
C LEU A 2 -71.70 -53.93 2.91
N THR A 3 -72.03 -53.28 4.03
CA THR A 3 -71.18 -52.90 5.20
C THR A 3 -69.67 -52.73 5.00
N MET A 4 -69.11 -51.56 5.30
CA MET A 4 -68.51 -51.20 6.61
C MET A 4 -67.43 -52.17 7.12
N ILE A 5 -66.38 -51.59 7.73
CA ILE A 5 -65.12 -52.14 8.30
C ILE A 5 -63.96 -51.74 7.36
N LEU A 6 -63.06 -50.79 7.65
CA LEU A 6 -62.59 -50.29 8.94
C LEU A 6 -61.77 -49.00 8.72
N HIS A 7 -62.21 -47.90 9.32
CA HIS A 7 -61.35 -46.75 9.62
C HIS A 7 -60.39 -47.13 10.75
N ILE A 8 -59.15 -47.48 10.41
CA ILE A 8 -57.99 -47.40 11.31
C ILE A 8 -56.89 -46.79 10.44
N PHE A 9 -56.63 -45.49 10.55
CA PHE A 9 -55.47 -44.97 11.29
C PHE A 9 -54.18 -45.60 10.68
N ILE A 10 -53.25 -44.91 10.04
CA ILE A 10 -52.52 -43.71 10.50
C ILE A 10 -51.71 -43.20 9.30
N TYR A 11 -51.65 -41.87 9.17
CA TYR A 11 -50.62 -41.10 8.49
C TYR A 11 -49.23 -41.76 8.52
N THR A 12 -48.78 -42.38 7.43
CA THR A 12 -47.34 -42.61 7.21
C THR A 12 -46.75 -41.34 6.63
N VAL A 13 -46.57 -40.34 7.50
CA VAL A 13 -45.54 -39.32 7.29
C VAL A 13 -44.24 -40.10 7.25
N ALA A 14 -43.69 -40.29 6.06
CA ALA A 14 -42.29 -40.63 5.92
C ALA A 14 -41.53 -39.45 6.51
N VAL A 15 -41.19 -39.57 7.79
CA VAL A 15 -40.20 -38.73 8.46
C VAL A 15 -38.92 -38.95 7.68
N VAL A 16 -38.67 -38.06 6.73
CA VAL A 16 -37.32 -37.80 6.27
C VAL A 16 -36.61 -37.33 7.53
N CYS A 17 -35.83 -38.22 8.14
CA CYS A 17 -34.79 -37.82 9.07
C CYS A 17 -33.90 -36.87 8.28
N ILE A 18 -34.13 -35.57 8.46
CA ILE A 18 -33.12 -34.58 8.19
C ILE A 18 -32.03 -34.95 9.19
N ALA A 19 -31.04 -35.70 8.72
CA ALA A 19 -29.77 -35.73 9.42
C ALA A 19 -29.30 -34.28 9.40
N GLU A 20 -29.55 -33.55 10.47
CA GLU A 20 -28.78 -32.36 10.78
C GLU A 20 -27.32 -32.79 10.61
N ALA A 21 -26.61 -32.14 9.70
CA ALA A 21 -25.20 -32.38 9.54
C ALA A 21 -24.58 -32.13 10.91
N VAL A 22 -24.20 -33.21 11.61
CA VAL A 22 -23.49 -33.12 12.87
C VAL A 22 -22.16 -32.46 12.50
N SER A 23 -22.07 -31.16 12.75
CA SER A 23 -20.82 -30.43 12.70
C SER A 23 -19.80 -31.24 13.49
N PRO A 24 -18.62 -31.55 12.94
CA PRO A 24 -17.63 -32.34 13.66
C PRO A 24 -17.41 -31.67 15.02
N THR A 25 -17.84 -32.33 16.10
CA THR A 25 -17.69 -31.77 17.45
C THR A 25 -16.22 -31.49 17.65
N ALA A 26 -15.87 -30.21 17.78
CA ALA A 26 -14.50 -29.79 18.03
C ALA A 26 -13.95 -30.59 19.23
N PRO A 27 -12.66 -30.99 19.21
CA PRO A 27 -12.07 -31.74 20.31
C PRO A 27 -12.33 -31.03 21.64
N ASN A 28 -12.82 -31.77 22.65
CA ASN A 28 -13.04 -31.19 23.98
C ASN A 28 -11.68 -30.83 24.60
N GLN A 29 -11.43 -29.53 24.79
CA GLN A 29 -10.20 -29.01 25.40
C GLN A 29 -10.39 -28.64 26.87
N CYS A 30 -11.54 -28.95 27.46
CA CYS A 30 -11.81 -28.61 28.85
C CYS A 30 -10.96 -29.44 29.81
N PRO A 31 -10.30 -28.79 30.79
CA PRO A 31 -9.67 -29.48 31.90
C PRO A 31 -10.68 -30.40 32.60
N GLN A 32 -10.27 -31.64 32.87
CA GLN A 32 -11.11 -32.58 33.62
C GLN A 32 -11.02 -32.26 35.12
N PRO A 33 -12.14 -32.31 35.86
CA PRO A 33 -12.10 -32.11 37.31
C PRO A 33 -11.21 -33.17 37.96
N THR A 34 -10.13 -32.75 38.61
CA THR A 34 -9.36 -33.61 39.51
C THR A 34 -9.90 -33.48 40.93
N ASP A 35 -9.97 -34.59 41.66
CA ASP A 35 -10.47 -34.62 43.04
C ASP A 35 -9.71 -33.59 43.91
N GLY A 36 -10.39 -32.49 44.26
CA GLY A 36 -9.91 -31.54 45.28
C GLY A 36 -9.66 -30.09 44.85
N ASP A 37 -9.76 -29.71 43.57
CA ASP A 37 -9.54 -28.31 43.16
C ASP A 37 -10.80 -27.47 43.24
N SER A 38 -10.72 -26.40 44.04
CA SER A 38 -11.78 -25.41 44.21
C SER A 38 -12.00 -24.65 42.90
N ALA A 39 -13.27 -24.56 42.46
CA ALA A 39 -13.80 -23.74 41.37
C ALA A 39 -12.74 -23.15 40.43
N ALA A 40 -12.26 -23.95 39.48
CA ALA A 40 -11.34 -23.48 38.45
C ALA A 40 -11.90 -22.21 37.80
N ALA A 41 -11.04 -21.21 37.59
CA ALA A 41 -11.40 -20.03 36.80
C ALA A 41 -12.03 -20.48 35.48
N PRO A 42 -13.04 -19.75 34.96
CA PRO A 42 -13.73 -20.16 33.76
C PRO A 42 -12.74 -20.28 32.60
N PHE A 43 -12.67 -21.48 32.00
CA PHE A 43 -11.79 -21.77 30.89
C PHE A 43 -12.53 -21.56 29.58
N TYR A 44 -11.91 -20.81 28.67
CA TYR A 44 -12.47 -20.50 27.35
C TYR A 44 -11.45 -20.81 26.25
N TYR A 45 -11.93 -21.31 25.12
CA TYR A 45 -11.10 -21.55 23.93
C TYR A 45 -11.88 -21.34 22.63
N ALA A 46 -11.16 -20.99 21.56
CA ALA A 46 -11.75 -20.71 20.26
C ALA A 46 -12.45 -21.91 19.64
N ASN A 47 -13.54 -21.66 18.91
CA ASN A 47 -14.06 -22.64 17.97
C ASN A 47 -13.13 -22.71 16.73
N PRO A 48 -12.53 -23.86 16.39
CA PRO A 48 -11.62 -23.98 15.26
C PRO A 48 -12.30 -23.85 13.89
N TYR A 49 -13.64 -23.87 13.83
CA TYR A 49 -14.42 -23.87 12.60
C TYR A 49 -15.14 -22.54 12.32
N GLU A 50 -15.32 -21.69 13.32
CA GLU A 50 -16.09 -20.45 13.21
C GLU A 50 -15.62 -19.41 14.22
N CYS A 51 -15.14 -18.26 13.74
CA CYS A 51 -14.69 -17.17 14.62
C CYS A 51 -15.81 -16.47 15.40
N LYS A 52 -17.08 -16.63 14.99
CA LYS A 52 -18.24 -16.06 15.69
C LYS A 52 -18.56 -16.78 17.01
N SER A 53 -17.96 -17.94 17.26
CA SER A 53 -18.27 -18.77 18.42
C SER A 53 -17.01 -19.23 19.16
N PHE A 54 -17.21 -19.62 20.40
CA PHE A 54 -16.16 -20.09 21.31
C PHE A 54 -16.75 -21.10 22.28
N TYR A 55 -15.90 -21.83 22.98
CA TYR A 55 -16.32 -22.78 23.99
C TYR A 55 -16.02 -22.25 25.38
N GLN A 56 -17.00 -22.37 26.27
CA GLN A 56 -16.85 -22.17 27.70
C GLN A 56 -16.92 -23.53 28.39
N CYS A 57 -15.97 -23.83 29.27
CA CYS A 57 -16.00 -25.07 30.01
C CYS A 57 -16.93 -25.00 31.22
N ASP A 58 -17.80 -25.99 31.35
CA ASP A 58 -18.66 -26.24 32.50
C ASP A 58 -18.44 -27.68 32.98
N ASN A 59 -17.83 -27.86 34.15
CA ASN A 59 -17.54 -29.17 34.74
C ASN A 59 -16.86 -30.18 33.78
N GLY A 60 -15.86 -29.73 33.02
CA GLY A 60 -15.13 -30.56 32.05
C GLY A 60 -15.86 -30.77 30.72
N VAL A 61 -17.04 -30.17 30.53
CA VAL A 61 -17.81 -30.20 29.28
C VAL A 61 -17.68 -28.87 28.54
N ALA A 62 -17.36 -28.94 27.26
CA ALA A 62 -17.29 -27.77 26.39
C ALA A 62 -18.70 -27.32 25.96
N VAL A 63 -19.11 -26.14 26.41
CA VAL A 63 -20.38 -25.52 26.06
C VAL A 63 -20.14 -24.47 24.98
N LEU A 64 -20.76 -24.63 23.81
CA LEU A 64 -20.67 -23.66 22.72
C LEU A 64 -21.38 -22.35 23.10
N LYS A 65 -20.70 -21.23 22.86
CA LYS A 65 -21.17 -19.87 23.06
C LYS A 65 -20.93 -19.07 21.78
N TYR A 66 -21.73 -18.02 21.60
CA TYR A 66 -21.64 -17.13 20.45
C TYR A 66 -21.33 -15.71 20.90
N CYS A 67 -20.46 -15.03 20.16
CA CYS A 67 -20.22 -13.61 20.32
C CYS A 67 -21.43 -12.80 19.83
N GLY A 68 -21.68 -11.66 20.47
CA GLY A 68 -22.76 -10.74 20.09
C GLY A 68 -22.59 -10.18 18.68
N ASP A 69 -23.61 -9.49 18.16
CA ASP A 69 -23.60 -8.94 16.80
C ASP A 69 -22.37 -8.07 16.52
N ASN A 70 -21.83 -8.20 15.30
CA ASN A 70 -20.58 -7.54 14.87
C ASN A 70 -19.36 -7.80 15.77
N THR A 71 -19.34 -8.91 16.51
CA THR A 71 -18.17 -9.34 17.29
C THR A 71 -17.79 -10.80 17.01
N VAL A 72 -16.52 -11.11 17.22
CA VAL A 72 -15.87 -12.41 17.01
C VAL A 72 -14.92 -12.73 18.16
N TRP A 73 -14.62 -14.00 18.38
CA TRP A 73 -13.77 -14.44 19.48
C TRP A 73 -12.30 -14.12 19.21
N ASN A 74 -11.67 -13.43 20.14
CA ASN A 74 -10.22 -13.31 20.23
C ASN A 74 -9.70 -14.29 21.28
N ASP A 75 -8.95 -15.29 20.83
CA ASP A 75 -8.43 -16.34 21.70
C ASP A 75 -7.25 -15.90 22.56
N ASP A 76 -6.54 -14.83 22.18
CA ASP A 76 -5.41 -14.31 22.94
C ASP A 76 -5.93 -13.55 24.19
N ASP A 77 -6.99 -12.75 24.02
CA ASP A 77 -7.61 -11.93 25.07
C ASP A 77 -8.77 -12.63 25.80
N LYS A 78 -9.17 -13.80 25.33
CA LYS A 78 -10.32 -14.58 25.85
C LYS A 78 -11.61 -13.75 25.94
N THR A 79 -11.90 -12.96 24.90
CA THR A 79 -13.08 -12.10 24.85
C THR A 79 -13.59 -11.90 23.41
N CYS A 80 -14.85 -11.47 23.27
CA CYS A 80 -15.41 -11.08 21.99
C CYS A 80 -15.00 -9.64 21.65
N VAL A 81 -14.44 -9.46 20.46
CA VAL A 81 -13.94 -8.17 19.96
C VAL A 81 -14.68 -7.78 18.68
N ILE A 82 -14.62 -6.50 18.31
CA ILE A 82 -15.31 -6.00 17.11
C ILE A 82 -14.78 -6.73 15.88
N PHE A 83 -15.70 -7.27 15.07
CA PHE A 83 -15.38 -7.92 13.80
C PHE A 83 -14.60 -6.98 12.91
N ASN A 84 -13.54 -7.48 12.30
CA ASN A 84 -12.68 -6.75 11.38
C ASN A 84 -11.94 -5.56 12.03
N SER A 85 -11.85 -5.55 13.36
CA SER A 85 -10.94 -4.66 14.10
C SER A 85 -9.54 -5.27 14.16
N TYR A 86 -8.57 -4.51 14.66
CA TYR A 86 -7.20 -5.02 14.83
C TYR A 86 -7.10 -6.18 15.85
N LEU A 87 -8.08 -6.31 16.75
CA LEU A 87 -8.15 -7.40 17.72
C LEU A 87 -8.77 -8.67 17.12
N ASP A 88 -9.34 -8.61 15.92
CA ASP A 88 -9.93 -9.76 15.22
C ASP A 88 -8.86 -10.67 14.63
N THR A 89 -8.06 -11.28 15.50
CA THR A 89 -6.99 -12.18 15.10
C THR A 89 -7.54 -13.49 14.54
N CYS A 90 -8.77 -13.90 14.91
CA CYS A 90 -9.38 -15.13 14.44
C CYS A 90 -9.72 -15.06 12.95
N THR A 91 -10.52 -14.08 12.53
CA THR A 91 -10.96 -14.00 11.12
C THR A 91 -9.78 -13.72 10.21
N GLN A 92 -8.83 -12.91 10.67
CA GLN A 92 -7.61 -12.60 9.93
C GLN A 92 -6.73 -13.84 9.69
N ARG A 93 -6.58 -14.73 10.68
CA ARG A 93 -5.81 -16.00 10.52
C ARG A 93 -6.57 -17.06 9.72
N ASN A 94 -7.90 -17.02 9.73
CA ASN A 94 -8.76 -18.04 9.12
C ASN A 94 -9.49 -17.57 7.86
N VAL A 95 -9.00 -16.50 7.21
CA VAL A 95 -9.73 -15.79 6.16
C VAL A 95 -10.19 -16.67 5.00
N GLN A 96 -9.42 -17.70 4.62
CA GLN A 96 -9.82 -18.65 3.59
C GLN A 96 -11.10 -19.40 3.97
N ARG A 97 -11.21 -19.84 5.23
CA ARG A 97 -12.40 -20.53 5.73
C ARG A 97 -13.55 -19.56 5.95
N GLU A 98 -13.29 -18.39 6.53
CA GLU A 98 -14.33 -17.39 6.76
C GLU A 98 -14.93 -16.92 5.42
N CYS A 99 -14.12 -16.57 4.42
CA CYS A 99 -14.63 -16.22 3.09
C CYS A 99 -15.44 -17.37 2.43
N ALA A 100 -15.20 -18.64 2.76
CA ALA A 100 -15.97 -19.76 2.21
C ALA A 100 -17.39 -19.87 2.79
N ARG A 101 -17.69 -19.16 3.88
CA ARG A 101 -19.00 -19.21 4.53
C ARG A 101 -19.99 -18.26 3.84
N PRO A 102 -21.28 -18.62 3.73
CA PRO A 102 -22.29 -17.81 3.04
C PRO A 102 -22.42 -16.38 3.59
N GLU A 103 -22.22 -16.20 4.91
CA GLU A 103 -22.32 -14.91 5.58
C GLU A 103 -21.23 -13.89 5.19
N PHE A 104 -20.08 -14.36 4.70
CA PHE A 104 -18.96 -13.51 4.26
C PHE A 104 -18.87 -13.33 2.74
N GLN A 105 -19.71 -14.03 1.96
CA GLN A 105 -19.74 -13.90 0.51
C GLN A 105 -20.05 -12.45 0.12
N GLY A 106 -19.22 -11.87 -0.75
CA GLY A 106 -19.39 -10.48 -1.17
C GLY A 106 -18.81 -9.42 -0.22
N LEU A 107 -18.24 -9.82 0.93
CA LEU A 107 -17.67 -8.87 1.90
C LEU A 107 -16.18 -8.59 1.65
N LEU A 108 -15.75 -7.42 2.13
CA LEU A 108 -14.34 -7.03 2.20
C LEU A 108 -13.86 -7.03 3.66
N ILE A 109 -12.83 -7.81 3.94
CA ILE A 109 -12.24 -8.00 5.27
C ILE A 109 -10.88 -7.32 5.31
N ALA A 110 -10.56 -6.52 6.31
CA ALA A 110 -9.27 -5.84 6.39
C ALA A 110 -8.15 -6.86 6.63
N ASN A 111 -6.96 -6.59 6.08
CA ASN A 111 -5.78 -7.38 6.40
C ASN A 111 -5.32 -7.09 7.85
N PRO A 112 -4.95 -8.11 8.65
CA PRO A 112 -4.50 -7.98 10.04
C PRO A 112 -3.38 -6.97 10.25
N THR A 113 -2.43 -6.99 9.32
CA THR A 113 -1.10 -6.43 9.53
C THR A 113 -0.90 -5.20 8.67
N VAL A 114 -1.45 -5.16 7.45
CA VAL A 114 -1.12 -4.15 6.45
C VAL A 114 -2.35 -3.28 6.15
N CYS A 115 -2.19 -1.96 6.29
CA CYS A 115 -3.26 -0.99 6.10
C CYS A 115 -3.82 -0.94 4.67
N SER A 116 -2.93 -1.08 3.69
CA SER A 116 -3.27 -1.02 2.27
C SER A 116 -3.89 -2.31 1.74
N ARG A 117 -3.97 -3.38 2.55
CA ARG A 117 -4.47 -4.69 2.10
C ARG A 117 -5.77 -5.08 2.76
N PHE A 118 -6.51 -5.92 2.05
CA PHE A 118 -7.79 -6.47 2.46
C PHE A 118 -8.02 -7.80 1.73
N PHE A 119 -9.02 -8.54 2.15
CA PHE A 119 -9.47 -9.77 1.52
C PHE A 119 -10.82 -9.52 0.85
N ASN A 120 -10.94 -9.94 -0.39
CA ASN A 120 -12.16 -9.83 -1.18
C ASN A 120 -12.85 -11.19 -1.30
N CYS A 121 -13.80 -11.45 -0.41
CA CYS A 121 -14.61 -12.68 -0.39
C CYS A 121 -15.69 -12.72 -1.49
N SER A 122 -15.76 -11.72 -2.38
CA SER A 122 -16.62 -11.78 -3.58
C SER A 122 -15.98 -12.61 -4.69
N SER A 123 -14.67 -12.80 -4.61
CA SER A 123 -13.87 -13.36 -5.67
C SER A 123 -13.40 -14.75 -5.27
N ASN A 124 -13.67 -15.77 -6.08
CA ASN A 124 -13.03 -17.09 -5.95
C ASN A 124 -11.57 -17.07 -6.45
N SER A 125 -11.05 -15.89 -6.78
CA SER A 125 -9.72 -15.71 -7.34
C SER A 125 -8.66 -15.64 -6.24
N GLY A 126 -7.67 -16.51 -6.36
CA GLY A 126 -6.33 -16.25 -5.83
C GLY A 126 -5.62 -17.45 -5.28
N GLY A 127 -5.37 -18.48 -6.09
CA GLY A 127 -4.35 -19.47 -5.75
C GLY A 127 -3.02 -18.76 -5.47
N SER A 128 -2.37 -19.10 -4.35
CA SER A 128 -0.97 -18.75 -4.11
C SER A 128 -0.10 -19.44 -5.16
N GLY A 129 0.61 -18.66 -5.97
CA GLY A 129 1.44 -19.15 -7.06
C GLY A 129 2.67 -18.28 -7.23
N MET A 130 3.72 -18.79 -7.89
CA MET A 130 5.03 -18.13 -7.99
C MET A 130 4.99 -16.71 -8.62
N GLN A 131 3.90 -16.35 -9.29
CA GLN A 131 3.69 -15.08 -9.98
C GLN A 131 2.65 -14.17 -9.30
N ASN A 132 2.04 -14.62 -8.20
CA ASN A 132 1.08 -13.83 -7.41
C ASN A 132 1.60 -13.71 -5.97
N PRO A 133 2.00 -12.51 -5.53
CA PRO A 133 2.56 -12.32 -4.20
C PRO A 133 1.51 -12.32 -3.09
N PHE A 134 0.22 -12.35 -3.45
CA PHE A 134 -0.90 -12.27 -2.53
C PHE A 134 -1.37 -13.65 -2.07
N GLN A 135 -1.87 -13.70 -0.83
CA GLN A 135 -2.60 -14.84 -0.32
C GLN A 135 -3.98 -14.98 -1.00
N HIS A 136 -4.69 -16.08 -0.71
CA HIS A 136 -6.04 -16.28 -1.24
C HIS A 136 -6.96 -15.15 -0.82
N HIS A 137 -7.70 -14.62 -1.80
CA HIS A 137 -8.59 -13.46 -1.65
C HIS A 137 -7.90 -12.14 -1.29
N GLU A 138 -6.60 -12.12 -1.02
CA GLU A 138 -5.89 -10.91 -0.62
C GLU A 138 -5.73 -9.97 -1.82
N VAL A 139 -6.04 -8.71 -1.59
CA VAL A 139 -5.99 -7.60 -2.55
C VAL A 139 -5.35 -6.41 -1.86
N GLU A 140 -4.63 -5.59 -2.63
CA GLU A 140 -4.00 -4.37 -2.15
C GLU A 140 -4.58 -3.16 -2.88
N CYS A 141 -4.88 -2.11 -2.13
CA CYS A 141 -5.27 -0.80 -2.65
C CYS A 141 -4.15 -0.21 -3.51
N THR A 142 -4.50 0.63 -4.47
CA THR A 142 -3.52 1.34 -5.30
C THR A 142 -2.75 2.33 -4.43
N TYR A 143 -1.43 2.35 -4.51
CA TYR A 143 -0.63 3.34 -3.80
C TYR A 143 -1.05 4.78 -4.20
N PRO A 144 -1.23 5.73 -3.25
CA PRO A 144 -1.03 5.61 -1.80
C PRO A 144 -2.31 5.29 -0.99
N ASP A 145 -3.40 4.88 -1.63
CA ASP A 145 -4.68 4.59 -0.97
C ASP A 145 -4.59 3.40 0.00
N MET A 146 -5.47 3.43 1.01
CA MET A 146 -5.50 2.45 2.10
C MET A 146 -6.92 1.95 2.35
N PHE A 147 -7.03 0.74 2.91
CA PHE A 147 -8.33 0.12 3.17
C PHE A 147 -8.91 0.64 4.49
N ASP A 148 -10.03 1.35 4.37
CA ASP A 148 -10.78 1.90 5.48
C ASP A 148 -11.63 0.81 6.14
N ILE A 149 -11.36 0.53 7.41
CA ILE A 149 -12.03 -0.54 8.16
C ILE A 149 -13.49 -0.21 8.47
N THR A 150 -13.89 1.06 8.45
CA THR A 150 -15.26 1.48 8.76
C THR A 150 -16.10 1.52 7.49
N GLN A 151 -15.58 2.12 6.42
CA GLN A 151 -16.25 2.26 5.12
C GLN A 151 -16.15 1.01 4.25
N LYS A 152 -15.30 0.04 4.60
CA LYS A 152 -15.06 -1.21 3.87
C LYS A 152 -14.68 -1.00 2.41
N LYS A 153 -13.77 -0.05 2.15
CA LYS A 153 -13.27 0.26 0.80
C LYS A 153 -11.89 0.92 0.84
N CYS A 154 -11.19 0.92 -0.28
CA CYS A 154 -10.01 1.75 -0.45
C CYS A 154 -10.40 3.23 -0.50
N VAL A 155 -9.73 4.06 0.30
CA VAL A 155 -9.84 5.52 0.31
C VAL A 155 -8.45 6.14 0.39
N SER A 156 -8.33 7.43 0.11
CA SER A 156 -7.04 8.13 0.21
C SER A 156 -6.48 8.08 1.63
N TYR A 157 -5.17 7.85 1.75
CA TYR A 157 -4.48 7.61 3.04
C TYR A 157 -4.76 8.65 4.13
N TRP A 158 -4.96 9.92 3.76
CA TRP A 158 -5.20 11.02 4.70
C TRP A 158 -6.63 11.00 5.28
N ALA A 159 -7.55 10.25 4.67
CA ALA A 159 -8.94 10.10 5.10
C ALA A 159 -9.24 8.68 5.63
N THR A 160 -8.27 7.78 5.64
CA THR A 160 -8.49 6.37 5.97
C THR A 160 -8.55 6.13 7.47
N ASP A 161 -9.61 5.45 7.94
CA ASP A 161 -9.55 4.74 9.21
C ASP A 161 -8.82 3.39 9.02
N CYS A 162 -7.53 3.41 9.34
CA CYS A 162 -6.67 2.23 9.24
C CYS A 162 -6.88 1.22 10.37
N GLY A 163 -7.36 1.65 11.54
CA GLY A 163 -7.18 0.95 12.81
C GLY A 163 -5.80 1.18 13.45
N SER A 164 -5.67 0.89 14.76
CA SER A 164 -4.55 1.34 15.60
C SER A 164 -3.29 0.46 15.57
N GLN A 165 -3.27 -0.68 14.87
CA GLN A 165 -2.15 -1.64 14.88
C GLN A 165 -1.71 -2.13 13.49
N ARG A 166 -2.26 -1.56 12.42
CA ARG A 166 -1.90 -1.93 11.04
C ARG A 166 -0.76 -1.06 10.54
N ILE A 167 0.18 -1.67 9.85
CA ILE A 167 1.34 -1.02 9.25
C ILE A 167 0.88 -0.11 8.12
N VAL A 168 1.25 1.16 8.23
CA VAL A 168 1.00 2.20 7.24
C VAL A 168 2.24 2.37 6.37
N TYR A 169 2.22 1.77 5.17
CA TYR A 169 3.32 1.92 4.23
C TYR A 169 3.29 3.29 3.54
N LYS A 170 4.42 3.99 3.60
CA LYS A 170 4.66 5.28 2.93
C LYS A 170 5.47 5.13 1.65
N ASN A 171 6.41 4.18 1.62
CA ASN A 171 7.21 3.89 0.43
C ASN A 171 6.35 3.17 -0.63
N PRO A 172 6.29 3.65 -1.88
CA PRO A 172 5.59 2.96 -2.97
C PRO A 172 5.99 1.50 -3.14
N CYS A 173 7.27 1.17 -2.90
CA CYS A 173 7.80 -0.18 -3.14
C CYS A 173 7.50 -1.17 -2.01
N ASP A 174 6.88 -0.74 -0.91
CA ASP A 174 6.30 -1.65 0.08
C ASP A 174 4.96 -2.25 -0.40
N TYR A 175 4.29 -1.60 -1.35
CA TYR A 175 3.09 -2.13 -2.00
C TYR A 175 3.52 -3.23 -2.98
N LEU A 176 3.02 -4.44 -2.77
CA LEU A 176 3.33 -5.60 -3.60
C LEU A 176 2.87 -5.42 -5.04
N ASN A 177 1.78 -4.67 -5.26
CA ASN A 177 1.31 -4.29 -6.59
C ASN A 177 2.34 -3.50 -7.41
N ASN A 178 3.22 -2.74 -6.74
CA ASN A 178 4.25 -1.94 -7.40
C ASN A 178 5.54 -2.73 -7.66
N LYS A 179 5.71 -3.86 -6.96
CA LYS A 179 6.86 -4.75 -7.14
C LYS A 179 6.78 -5.47 -8.47
N CYS A 180 7.95 -5.84 -8.97
CA CYS A 180 8.02 -6.68 -10.14
C CYS A 180 8.10 -8.17 -9.75
N TRP A 181 7.28 -8.99 -10.41
CA TRP A 181 7.18 -10.44 -10.20
C TRP A 181 7.52 -11.28 -11.45
N PHE A 182 7.97 -10.66 -12.55
CA PHE A 182 8.24 -11.31 -13.83
C PHE A 182 9.62 -10.96 -14.40
N ILE A 183 10.14 -11.79 -15.31
CA ILE A 183 11.36 -11.48 -16.06
C ILE A 183 11.04 -10.36 -17.07
N MET A 184 11.98 -9.43 -17.30
CA MET A 184 11.87 -8.27 -18.23
C MET A 184 11.00 -7.09 -17.78
N CYS A 185 10.83 -6.88 -16.48
CA CYS A 185 10.24 -5.66 -15.94
C CYS A 185 11.31 -4.67 -15.45
N GLU A 186 10.89 -3.42 -15.24
CA GLU A 186 11.72 -2.43 -14.55
C GLU A 186 11.49 -2.51 -13.01
N PRO A 187 12.55 -2.60 -12.18
CA PRO A 187 12.45 -2.60 -10.73
C PRO A 187 11.62 -1.45 -10.16
N CYS A 188 10.97 -1.66 -9.01
CA CYS A 188 10.11 -0.65 -8.41
C CYS A 188 10.87 0.65 -8.10
N GLU A 189 12.02 0.57 -7.42
CA GLU A 189 12.78 1.74 -6.95
C GLU A 189 13.30 2.65 -8.09
N SER A 190 13.41 2.16 -9.33
CA SER A 190 13.81 2.99 -10.47
C SER A 190 12.65 3.73 -11.14
N ARG A 191 11.42 3.26 -10.90
CA ARG A 191 10.17 3.87 -11.38
C ARG A 191 9.47 4.71 -10.32
N LEU A 192 9.49 4.24 -9.07
CA LEU A 192 8.74 4.75 -7.94
C LEU A 192 9.66 4.82 -6.70
N PRO A 193 10.64 5.73 -6.69
CA PRO A 193 11.56 5.87 -5.57
C PRO A 193 10.86 6.37 -4.31
N SER A 194 11.43 6.05 -3.15
CA SER A 194 10.90 6.45 -1.84
C SER A 194 10.99 7.96 -1.59
N CYS A 195 9.97 8.49 -0.91
CA CYS A 195 9.92 9.82 -0.29
C CYS A 195 9.94 9.76 1.24
N VAL A 196 10.17 8.59 1.83
CA VAL A 196 10.24 8.42 3.29
C VAL A 196 11.36 9.30 3.84
N GLU A 197 11.09 10.01 4.94
CA GLU A 197 11.99 10.99 5.58
C GLU A 197 12.35 12.22 4.73
N LEU A 198 11.75 12.41 3.56
CA LEU A 198 11.90 13.62 2.76
C LEU A 198 10.80 14.63 3.09
N SER A 199 11.17 15.92 3.14
CA SER A 199 10.21 17.00 3.31
C SER A 199 9.30 17.14 2.09
N ASP A 200 8.20 17.87 2.24
CA ASP A 200 7.34 18.21 1.10
C ASP A 200 8.12 19.01 0.05
N GLY A 201 7.87 18.72 -1.23
CA GLY A 201 8.46 19.45 -2.36
C GLY A 201 9.18 18.57 -3.37
N ASN A 202 10.02 19.21 -4.18
CA ASN A 202 10.78 18.54 -5.24
C ASN A 202 12.11 18.02 -4.70
N HIS A 203 12.44 16.78 -5.04
CA HIS A 203 13.70 16.14 -4.64
C HIS A 203 14.38 15.48 -5.84
N LYS A 204 15.70 15.30 -5.72
CA LYS A 204 16.50 14.60 -6.73
C LYS A 204 16.02 13.15 -6.89
N HIS A 205 15.95 12.67 -8.13
CA HIS A 205 15.70 11.25 -8.36
C HIS A 205 16.95 10.44 -7.97
N PRO A 206 16.86 9.47 -7.04
CA PRO A 206 18.04 8.82 -6.44
C PRO A 206 18.88 8.05 -7.46
N LEU A 207 18.24 7.43 -8.47
CA LEU A 207 18.91 6.66 -9.52
C LEU A 207 19.09 7.40 -10.85
N LYS A 208 18.63 8.66 -10.95
CA LYS A 208 18.62 9.44 -12.21
C LYS A 208 19.15 10.85 -11.97
N LEU A 209 20.24 10.95 -11.19
CA LEU A 209 20.91 12.21 -10.90
C LEU A 209 21.39 12.88 -12.18
N TRP A 210 21.41 14.22 -12.18
CA TRP A 210 21.83 15.02 -13.34
C TRP A 210 21.07 14.67 -14.63
N SER A 211 19.78 14.33 -14.50
CA SER A 211 18.86 14.14 -15.62
C SER A 211 17.67 15.10 -15.47
N PRO A 212 16.78 15.19 -16.47
CA PRO A 212 15.53 15.92 -16.30
C PRO A 212 14.63 15.33 -15.20
N LYS A 213 14.85 14.09 -14.73
CA LYS A 213 13.96 13.41 -13.80
C LYS A 213 14.16 13.86 -12.35
N TYR A 214 13.04 14.13 -11.68
CA TYR A 214 12.98 14.45 -10.24
C TYR A 214 11.70 13.86 -9.64
N ILE A 215 11.61 13.84 -8.32
CA ILE A 215 10.47 13.29 -7.59
C ILE A 215 9.77 14.40 -6.82
N VAL A 216 8.46 14.27 -6.66
CA VAL A 216 7.66 15.18 -5.84
C VAL A 216 7.15 14.41 -4.63
N CYS A 217 7.47 14.92 -3.45
CA CYS A 217 7.12 14.32 -2.18
C CYS A 217 6.07 15.18 -1.47
N TYR A 218 5.11 14.52 -0.83
CA TYR A 218 4.12 15.13 0.05
C TYR A 218 3.75 14.15 1.15
N ASP A 219 3.81 14.58 2.42
CA ASP A 219 3.61 13.73 3.60
C ASP A 219 4.43 12.43 3.52
N GLU A 220 5.73 12.57 3.21
CA GLU A 220 6.69 11.48 3.04
C GLU A 220 6.29 10.42 1.99
N ARG A 221 5.37 10.75 1.09
CA ARG A 221 4.89 9.88 0.01
C ARG A 221 5.21 10.46 -1.35
N LEU A 222 5.53 9.58 -2.28
CA LEU A 222 5.76 9.96 -3.67
C LEU A 222 4.42 10.32 -4.30
N THR A 223 4.23 11.58 -4.68
CA THR A 223 3.05 11.96 -5.44
C THR A 223 3.26 11.63 -6.92
N GLU A 224 4.41 12.04 -7.46
CA GLU A 224 4.71 11.91 -8.89
C GLU A 224 6.22 11.85 -9.15
N VAL A 225 6.61 11.15 -10.22
CA VAL A 225 7.94 11.27 -10.84
C VAL A 225 7.82 12.19 -12.05
N ARG A 226 8.42 13.37 -11.97
CA ARG A 226 8.34 14.41 -12.99
C ARG A 226 9.60 14.52 -13.83
N SER A 227 9.49 15.22 -14.94
CA SER A 227 10.60 15.69 -15.75
C SER A 227 10.64 17.21 -15.71
N CYS A 228 11.83 17.79 -15.70
CA CYS A 228 12.02 19.20 -15.96
C CYS A 228 11.54 19.57 -17.38
N ASP A 229 10.96 20.75 -17.51
CA ASP A 229 10.51 21.29 -18.78
C ASP A 229 11.68 21.74 -19.67
N THR A 230 11.37 22.06 -20.92
CA THR A 230 12.33 22.72 -21.82
C THR A 230 12.56 24.16 -21.39
N ASP A 231 13.83 24.52 -21.22
CA ASP A 231 14.26 25.88 -20.95
C ASP A 231 13.93 26.77 -22.17
N ILE A 232 13.11 27.79 -21.97
CA ILE A 232 12.62 28.66 -23.06
C ILE A 232 13.77 29.49 -23.68
N GLN A 233 14.79 29.85 -22.89
CA GLN A 233 15.90 30.69 -23.35
C GLN A 233 16.83 29.89 -24.26
N THR A 234 17.08 28.64 -23.90
CA THR A 234 18.06 27.79 -24.58
C THR A 234 17.42 26.74 -25.48
N ASN A 235 16.11 26.52 -25.40
CA ASN A 235 15.41 25.45 -26.11
C ASN A 235 15.99 24.04 -25.85
N TYR A 236 16.69 23.86 -24.71
CA TYR A 236 17.19 22.58 -24.22
C TYR A 236 16.36 22.12 -23.03
N THR A 237 16.15 20.80 -22.88
CA THR A 237 15.52 20.26 -21.66
C THR A 237 16.35 20.63 -20.45
N SER A 238 15.74 21.28 -19.45
CA SER A 238 16.40 21.57 -18.19
C SER A 238 16.76 20.27 -17.47
N ILE A 239 17.80 20.34 -16.63
CA ILE A 239 18.29 19.22 -15.86
C ILE A 239 18.03 19.51 -14.39
N TYR A 240 17.55 18.52 -13.64
CA TYR A 240 17.38 18.67 -12.20
C TYR A 240 18.75 18.61 -11.52
N SER A 241 19.15 19.71 -10.89
CA SER A 241 20.40 19.80 -10.15
C SER A 241 20.21 19.28 -8.72
N PRO A 242 20.91 18.21 -8.31
CA PRO A 242 20.86 17.69 -6.95
C PRO A 242 21.42 18.64 -5.89
N THR A 243 22.20 19.65 -6.31
CA THR A 243 22.85 20.62 -5.41
C THR A 243 22.04 21.90 -5.27
N LYS A 244 21.34 22.32 -6.32
CA LYS A 244 20.43 23.47 -6.29
C LYS A 244 18.98 23.10 -5.96
N GLU A 245 18.67 21.81 -5.97
CA GLU A 245 17.31 21.26 -5.76
C GLU A 245 16.27 21.91 -6.67
N ALA A 246 16.67 22.11 -7.93
CA ALA A 246 15.85 22.78 -8.94
C ALA A 246 16.21 22.33 -10.35
N CYS A 247 15.25 22.46 -11.27
CA CYS A 247 15.51 22.40 -12.70
C CYS A 247 16.34 23.62 -13.12
N VAL A 248 17.51 23.37 -13.70
CA VAL A 248 18.41 24.43 -14.18
C VAL A 248 18.82 24.15 -15.61
N SER A 249 19.36 25.18 -16.28
CA SER A 249 19.85 25.02 -17.64
C SER A 249 21.10 24.14 -17.69
N LEU A 250 21.42 23.64 -18.89
CA LEU A 250 22.64 22.85 -19.12
C LEU A 250 23.94 23.62 -18.78
N TRP A 251 23.93 24.95 -18.90
CA TRP A 251 25.08 25.81 -18.59
C TRP A 251 25.27 26.05 -17.10
N GLU A 252 24.35 25.62 -16.25
CA GLU A 252 24.51 25.68 -14.79
C GLU A 252 24.97 24.33 -14.20
N ILE A 253 25.06 23.29 -15.03
CA ILE A 253 25.48 21.94 -14.63
C ILE A 253 27.00 21.79 -14.86
N PRO A 254 27.77 21.29 -13.88
CA PRO A 254 29.20 21.02 -14.06
C PRO A 254 29.49 20.07 -15.23
N ARG A 255 30.63 20.25 -15.92
CA ARG A 255 30.96 19.48 -17.13
C ARG A 255 31.20 18.00 -16.83
N GLU A 256 31.76 17.68 -15.68
CA GLU A 256 31.93 16.32 -15.17
C GLU A 256 30.61 15.58 -14.97
N ASN A 257 29.50 16.32 -14.81
CA ASN A 257 28.14 15.79 -14.68
C ASN A 257 27.36 15.89 -16.00
N GLY A 258 28.06 16.05 -17.14
CA GLY A 258 27.44 16.13 -18.47
C GLY A 258 26.87 17.50 -18.83
N GLY A 259 27.16 18.54 -18.04
CA GLY A 259 26.74 19.91 -18.30
C GLY A 259 27.70 20.72 -19.17
N LEU A 260 27.41 22.02 -19.25
CA LEU A 260 28.19 23.01 -20.01
C LEU A 260 28.63 24.20 -19.14
N ALA A 261 28.70 24.01 -17.82
CA ALA A 261 29.13 25.09 -16.93
C ALA A 261 30.46 25.70 -17.38
N PRO A 262 30.52 27.04 -17.51
CA PRO A 262 31.75 27.73 -17.85
C PRO A 262 32.67 27.80 -16.64
N THR A 263 33.98 27.90 -16.89
CA THR A 263 35.00 28.13 -15.85
C THR A 263 35.58 29.54 -15.95
N CYS A 264 35.93 30.10 -14.79
CA CYS A 264 36.67 31.34 -14.67
C CYS A 264 38.19 31.13 -14.47
N ASP A 265 38.66 29.90 -14.55
CA ASP A 265 40.09 29.58 -14.40
C ASP A 265 40.92 30.33 -15.44
N GLY A 266 41.91 31.08 -14.97
CA GLY A 266 42.78 31.91 -15.80
C GLY A 266 42.11 33.14 -16.43
N LYS A 267 40.88 33.49 -16.04
CA LYS A 267 40.16 34.67 -16.53
C LYS A 267 40.20 35.82 -15.54
N LEU A 268 40.32 37.04 -16.07
CA LEU A 268 40.16 38.25 -15.29
C LEU A 268 38.68 38.47 -14.92
N PRO A 269 38.37 39.31 -13.92
CA PRO A 269 37.00 39.74 -13.66
C PRO A 269 36.39 40.39 -14.90
N GLY A 270 35.25 39.88 -15.34
CA GLY A 270 34.64 40.29 -16.62
C GLY A 270 33.50 39.39 -17.06
N GLN A 271 32.90 39.73 -18.20
CA GLN A 271 31.85 38.97 -18.85
C GLN A 271 32.39 38.32 -20.11
N TYR A 272 32.14 37.02 -20.26
CA TYR A 272 32.65 36.20 -21.33
C TYR A 272 31.51 35.42 -21.97
N ARG A 273 31.53 35.27 -23.28
CA ARG A 273 30.57 34.46 -24.03
C ARG A 273 30.95 32.98 -23.92
N THR A 274 29.95 32.10 -23.97
CA THR A 274 30.22 30.66 -24.06
C THR A 274 30.60 30.25 -25.49
N THR A 275 31.29 29.12 -25.61
CA THR A 275 31.71 28.59 -26.92
C THR A 275 30.58 27.86 -27.64
N GLU A 276 29.67 27.27 -26.89
CA GLU A 276 28.59 26.42 -27.39
C GLU A 276 27.41 27.23 -27.91
N ARG A 277 27.15 28.39 -27.29
CA ARG A 277 26.08 29.31 -27.70
C ARG A 277 26.51 30.75 -27.60
N SER A 278 26.25 31.50 -28.67
CA SER A 278 26.68 32.89 -28.76
C SER A 278 25.85 33.85 -27.92
N ASP A 279 24.62 33.48 -27.57
CA ASP A 279 23.68 34.25 -26.76
C ASP A 279 23.70 33.89 -25.27
N VAL A 280 24.58 32.96 -24.88
CA VAL A 280 24.85 32.61 -23.48
C VAL A 280 26.20 33.20 -23.07
N TYR A 281 26.24 33.86 -21.93
CA TYR A 281 27.46 34.47 -21.37
C TYR A 281 27.55 34.24 -19.86
N TYR A 282 28.71 34.48 -19.25
CA TYR A 282 28.94 34.29 -17.83
C TYR A 282 29.87 35.36 -17.25
N SER A 283 29.73 35.60 -15.94
CA SER A 283 30.46 36.64 -15.21
C SER A 283 31.45 36.04 -14.22
N CYS A 284 32.73 36.38 -14.38
CA CYS A 284 33.81 36.04 -13.47
C CYS A 284 33.94 37.08 -12.34
N PRO A 285 34.27 36.67 -11.10
CA PRO A 285 34.85 35.36 -10.73
C PRO A 285 33.84 34.23 -10.45
N SER A 286 32.55 34.55 -10.30
CA SER A 286 31.52 33.58 -9.84
C SER A 286 31.07 32.54 -10.87
N ALA A 287 31.52 32.64 -12.13
CA ALA A 287 31.01 31.87 -13.27
C ALA A 287 29.46 31.93 -13.42
N ARG A 288 28.83 33.03 -12.97
CA ARG A 288 27.38 33.19 -13.03
C ARG A 288 26.92 33.33 -14.48
N VAL A 289 26.09 32.39 -14.94
CA VAL A 289 25.55 32.33 -16.31
C VAL A 289 24.40 33.32 -16.49
N SER A 290 24.26 33.85 -17.70
CA SER A 290 23.23 34.80 -18.13
C SER A 290 22.94 34.66 -19.63
N TYR A 291 21.77 35.13 -20.06
CA TYR A 291 21.24 34.92 -21.40
C TYR A 291 20.84 36.24 -22.03
N CYS A 292 21.12 36.40 -23.32
CA CYS A 292 20.71 37.57 -24.09
C CYS A 292 19.27 37.50 -24.61
N GLY A 293 18.66 36.32 -24.61
CA GLY A 293 17.30 36.07 -25.10
C GLY A 293 17.18 36.13 -26.63
N ASN A 294 16.20 35.42 -27.18
CA ASN A 294 15.89 35.39 -28.62
C ASN A 294 17.09 35.06 -29.54
N GLY A 295 18.11 34.35 -29.03
CA GLY A 295 19.31 34.01 -29.79
C GLY A 295 20.22 35.19 -30.15
N ILE A 296 20.01 36.38 -29.56
CA ILE A 296 20.85 37.56 -29.80
C ILE A 296 22.24 37.31 -29.19
N PRO A 297 23.35 37.41 -29.95
CA PRO A 297 24.65 37.09 -29.42
C PRO A 297 25.14 38.14 -28.40
N PHE A 298 25.91 37.69 -27.42
CA PHE A 298 26.65 38.55 -26.51
C PHE A 298 27.94 39.04 -27.17
N ASN A 299 28.15 40.35 -27.23
CA ASN A 299 29.41 40.94 -27.66
C ASN A 299 30.27 41.27 -26.44
N GLU A 300 31.41 40.59 -26.32
CA GLU A 300 32.35 40.76 -25.19
C GLU A 300 33.02 42.13 -25.17
N SER A 301 33.22 42.77 -26.34
CA SER A 301 33.88 44.08 -26.45
C SER A 301 32.98 45.20 -25.97
N SER A 302 31.71 45.20 -26.40
CA SER A 302 30.71 46.19 -25.98
C SER A 302 29.99 45.81 -24.68
N ARG A 303 30.16 44.56 -24.21
CA ARG A 303 29.49 43.94 -23.06
C ARG A 303 27.96 44.05 -23.16
N ARG A 304 27.43 43.84 -24.35
CA ARG A 304 26.00 43.97 -24.66
C ARG A 304 25.51 42.83 -25.54
N CYS A 305 24.22 42.53 -25.41
CA CYS A 305 23.51 41.67 -26.32
C CYS A 305 23.13 42.48 -27.56
N GLU A 306 23.75 42.18 -28.69
CA GLU A 306 23.53 42.91 -29.94
C GLU A 306 23.64 41.96 -31.14
N PRO A 307 22.89 42.18 -32.23
CA PRO A 307 22.98 41.34 -33.42
C PRO A 307 24.40 41.34 -34.00
N SER A 308 24.82 40.20 -34.55
CA SER A 308 26.03 40.14 -35.36
C SER A 308 25.90 41.11 -36.54
N LYS A 309 26.86 42.04 -36.67
CA LYS A 309 26.99 42.90 -37.85
C LYS A 309 27.50 42.13 -39.06
#